data_AF-A0A6P0TJ20-F1
#
_entry.id   AF-A0A6P0TJ20-F1
#
_cell.length_a   1.000
_cell.length_b   1.000
_cell.length_c   1.000
_cell.angle_alpha   90.00
_cell.angle_beta   90.00
_cell.angle_gamma   90.00
#
_symmetry.space_group_name_H-M   'P 1'
#
loop_
_entity.id
_entity.type
_entity.pdbx_description
1 polymer ?
#
loop_
_entity_poly.entity_id
_entity_poly.type
_entity_poly.pdbx_seq_one_letter_code
_entity_poly.pdbx_strand_id
1 'polypeptide(L)'
;AERYGQLATASSADLSDICFSANTGRAHFSQRLAIIASSKVDLAQKLIALSNKTEIAELTSLQPDQLDQPKVAFLFTGQGSQYADMGWQLYDTQPTFRAALDQCDAILQPYLERSLLSLLYPDQLSEETGVSESPLIHQTAYTQPALFALEYALAQLWLSWGIEPDVVMGHSVGEYVAACIAGVFSLEDGLKLIAHRGRLMQSLSANGAMAVVKANVEQLRALLESFNLTVNPTIDSTVAILPAEQRCAIAAVNGPQNVVLSGEAEQLDQIIQQLTEMGIKTTRLDVSHAFHSPLVEPILEPFRQIATTIDFAVPEIPLVSNLTGQLATAAIATPDYWVRHVRQPVQFSQGMATLHQQQCKILIEVGPKPVLLGMGHHCLPRKVSETMQWLPSLRTGRKDWSVLLASLSALYRAGLNIDWRGFDRDYRRQQVSLPTYPFQRQRYWVKTTRIHAPQGEIVHPLLGVQQRLAASSEQRFEQVLSSDAPAWLTDHRVFDQVIFPAAATVELMLAASNGVVKNLLITRPLVLEQPAILQTVVADDGKIELFAQQEGETA
;
A
#
# COMPACT_ATOMS: atom_id res chain seq x y z
N ALA A 1 5.91 0.57 19.93
CA ALA A 1 4.68 1.17 20.45
C ALA A 1 4.91 1.82 21.82
N GLU A 2 5.32 1.06 22.84
CA GLU A 2 5.47 1.54 24.23
C GLU A 2 6.27 2.86 24.38
N ARG A 3 7.48 2.95 23.83
CA ARG A 3 8.31 4.17 23.88
C ARG A 3 7.62 5.40 23.27
N TYR A 4 6.84 5.22 22.21
CA TYR A 4 6.06 6.30 21.61
C TYR A 4 4.83 6.65 22.46
N GLY A 5 4.22 5.68 23.14
CA GLY A 5 3.13 5.92 24.09
C GLY A 5 3.60 6.76 25.28
N GLN A 6 4.79 6.47 25.82
CA GLN A 6 5.42 7.27 26.88
C GLN A 6 5.82 8.67 26.39
N LEU A 7 6.35 8.80 25.16
CA LEU A 7 6.65 10.10 24.58
C LEU A 7 5.39 10.95 24.46
N ALA A 8 4.28 10.38 23.98
CA ALA A 8 3.04 11.11 23.76
C ALA A 8 2.48 11.70 25.07
N THR A 9 2.66 11.03 26.21
CA THR A 9 2.23 11.55 27.52
C THR A 9 3.22 12.55 28.13
N ALA A 10 4.53 12.34 27.95
CA ALA A 10 5.55 13.13 28.62
C ALA A 10 6.02 14.38 27.84
N SER A 11 5.86 14.40 26.52
CA SER A 11 6.40 15.46 25.66
C SER A 11 5.50 16.71 25.65
N SER A 12 6.11 17.89 25.69
CA SER A 12 5.44 19.16 25.42
C SER A 12 5.18 19.42 23.94
N ALA A 13 5.86 18.69 23.04
CA ALA A 13 5.70 18.85 21.59
C ALA A 13 4.27 18.57 21.13
N ASP A 14 3.86 19.22 20.03
CA ASP A 14 2.57 18.99 19.42
C ASP A 14 2.48 17.61 18.75
N LEU A 15 1.26 17.05 18.71
CA LEU A 15 1.02 15.74 18.10
C LEU A 15 1.47 15.71 16.64
N SER A 16 1.18 16.77 15.89
CA SER A 16 1.56 16.90 14.48
C SER A 16 3.07 16.84 14.27
N ASP A 17 3.86 17.45 15.16
CA ASP A 17 5.32 17.46 15.06
C ASP A 17 5.93 16.10 15.41
N ILE A 18 5.33 15.41 16.40
CA ILE A 18 5.69 14.02 16.72
C ILE A 18 5.43 13.12 15.50
N CYS A 19 4.24 13.21 14.89
CA CYS A 19 3.88 12.44 13.71
C CYS A 19 4.78 12.77 12.52
N PHE A 20 4.98 14.05 12.21
CA PHE A 20 5.86 14.51 11.14
C PHE A 20 7.29 13.97 11.30
N SER A 21 7.85 14.08 12.51
CA SER A 21 9.20 13.59 12.82
C SER A 21 9.29 12.06 12.68
N ALA A 22 8.23 11.34 13.04
CA ALA A 22 8.19 9.88 12.95
C ALA A 22 8.06 9.42 11.50
N ASN A 23 7.27 10.12 10.71
CA ASN A 23 6.98 9.82 9.32
C ASN A 23 8.13 10.20 8.37
N THR A 24 8.87 11.27 8.66
CA THR A 24 9.92 11.79 7.74
C THR A 24 11.34 11.53 8.22
N GLY A 25 11.53 11.31 9.53
CA GLY A 25 12.84 11.21 10.18
C GLY A 25 13.22 9.80 10.65
N ARG A 26 12.49 8.76 10.22
CA ARG A 26 12.76 7.36 10.58
C ARG A 26 12.83 6.48 9.35
N ALA A 27 13.59 5.39 9.45
CA ALA A 27 13.56 4.34 8.45
C ALA A 27 12.24 3.56 8.55
N HIS A 28 11.63 3.27 7.40
CA HIS A 28 10.40 2.47 7.30
C HIS A 28 10.76 1.00 7.06
N PHE A 29 10.73 0.20 8.13
CA PHE A 29 11.04 -1.23 8.09
C PHE A 29 9.86 -2.08 7.54
N SER A 30 10.08 -3.39 7.39
CA SER A 30 9.06 -4.34 6.91
C SER A 30 7.91 -4.58 7.88
N GLN A 31 8.15 -4.45 9.19
CA GLN A 31 7.09 -4.49 10.21
C GLN A 31 6.47 -3.10 10.33
N ARG A 32 5.28 -2.91 9.76
CA ARG A 32 4.60 -1.61 9.71
C ARG A 32 3.37 -1.60 10.60
N LEU A 33 3.25 -0.53 11.38
CA LEU A 33 2.10 -0.18 12.20
C LEU A 33 1.79 1.29 11.93
N ALA A 34 0.52 1.62 11.71
CA ALA A 34 0.04 2.98 11.57
C ALA A 34 -1.11 3.23 12.54
N ILE A 35 -1.03 4.35 13.28
CA ILE A 35 -2.00 4.73 14.30
C ILE A 35 -2.54 6.10 13.96
N ILE A 36 -3.87 6.20 13.92
CA ILE A 36 -4.60 7.46 13.72
C ILE A 36 -5.05 7.93 15.09
N ALA A 37 -4.69 9.15 15.46
CA ALA A 37 -5.07 9.72 16.74
C ALA A 37 -5.46 11.19 16.59
N SER A 38 -6.45 11.63 17.35
CA SER A 38 -6.92 13.02 17.36
C SER A 38 -6.25 13.87 18.44
N SER A 39 -5.54 13.25 19.38
CA SER A 39 -4.82 13.91 20.46
C SER A 39 -3.67 13.05 20.97
N LYS A 40 -2.74 13.66 21.73
CA LYS A 40 -1.65 12.92 22.39
C LYS A 40 -2.16 11.87 23.37
N VAL A 41 -3.27 12.16 24.07
CA VAL A 41 -3.91 11.23 25.01
C VAL A 41 -4.47 10.02 24.26
N ASP A 42 -5.20 10.25 23.17
CA ASP A 42 -5.73 9.18 22.31
C ASP A 42 -4.60 8.32 21.70
N LEU A 43 -3.52 8.96 21.23
CA LEU A 43 -2.33 8.26 20.72
C LEU A 43 -1.71 7.36 21.80
N ALA A 44 -1.49 7.90 22.99
CA ALA A 44 -0.90 7.16 24.10
C ALA A 44 -1.76 5.95 24.50
N GLN A 45 -3.08 6.15 24.64
CA GLN A 45 -4.02 5.09 24.97
C GLN A 45 -3.99 3.95 23.95
N LYS A 46 -4.03 4.29 22.65
CA LYS A 46 -3.94 3.30 21.57
C LYS A 46 -2.61 2.54 21.60
N LEU A 47 -1.49 3.23 21.76
CA LEU A 47 -0.17 2.60 21.78
C LEU A 47 0.07 1.71 23.01
N ILE A 48 -0.44 2.09 24.19
CA ILE A 48 -0.37 1.28 25.42
C ILE A 48 -1.30 0.06 25.31
N ALA A 49 -2.50 0.24 24.76
CA ALA A 49 -3.40 -0.89 24.53
C ALA A 49 -2.76 -1.93 23.59
N LEU A 50 -2.02 -1.48 22.58
CA LEU A 50 -1.31 -2.35 21.66
C LEU A 50 -0.14 -3.10 22.31
N SER A 51 0.61 -2.49 23.24
CA SER A 51 1.70 -3.19 23.92
C SER A 51 1.23 -4.33 24.82
N ASN A 52 -0.05 -4.32 25.22
CA ASN A 52 -0.64 -5.34 26.10
C ASN A 52 -1.29 -6.50 25.32
N LYS A 53 -1.35 -6.43 23.99
CA LYS A 53 -1.93 -7.48 23.15
C LYS A 53 -0.87 -8.49 22.71
N THR A 54 -1.26 -9.77 22.71
CA THR A 54 -0.44 -10.85 22.15
C THR A 54 -0.47 -10.85 20.62
N GLU A 55 -1.60 -10.46 20.02
CA GLU A 55 -1.78 -10.29 18.57
C GLU A 55 -2.28 -8.89 18.25
N ILE A 56 -1.63 -8.23 17.29
CA ILE A 56 -1.94 -6.87 16.87
C ILE A 56 -2.43 -6.93 15.42
N ALA A 57 -3.76 -6.87 15.23
CA ALA A 57 -4.37 -6.89 13.91
C ALA A 57 -3.90 -5.73 13.00
N GLU A 58 -3.49 -4.63 13.62
CA GLU A 58 -3.00 -3.44 12.93
C GLU A 58 -1.54 -3.55 12.47
N LEU A 59 -0.80 -4.57 12.92
CA LEU A 59 0.60 -4.81 12.59
C LEU A 59 0.68 -5.69 11.34
N THR A 60 1.41 -5.22 10.34
CA THR A 60 1.64 -5.99 9.10
C THR A 60 3.12 -6.24 8.91
N SER A 61 3.45 -7.50 8.63
CA SER A 61 4.79 -7.94 8.28
C SER A 61 4.89 -8.04 6.75
N LEU A 62 5.58 -7.10 6.11
CA LEU A 62 5.92 -7.22 4.70
C LEU A 62 6.93 -8.35 4.51
N GLN A 63 6.69 -9.22 3.54
CA GLN A 63 7.59 -10.33 3.24
C GLN A 63 8.72 -9.86 2.31
N PRO A 64 9.95 -10.42 2.43
CA PRO A 64 11.09 -10.00 1.61
C PRO A 64 10.92 -10.20 0.10
N ASP A 65 10.02 -11.08 -0.32
CA ASP A 65 9.67 -11.40 -1.72
C ASP A 65 8.60 -10.47 -2.31
N GLN A 66 8.06 -9.53 -1.53
CA GLN A 66 7.21 -8.42 -2.01
C GLN A 66 8.07 -7.25 -2.55
N LEU A 67 9.04 -7.55 -3.42
CA LEU A 67 9.98 -6.55 -3.94
C LEU A 67 9.32 -5.50 -4.86
N ASP A 68 8.17 -5.84 -5.46
CA ASP A 68 7.39 -4.91 -6.29
C ASP A 68 6.26 -4.27 -5.49
N GLN A 69 6.09 -2.96 -5.64
CA GLN A 69 4.97 -2.24 -5.01
C GLN A 69 3.63 -2.78 -5.55
N PRO A 70 2.59 -2.91 -4.69
CA PRO A 70 1.29 -3.35 -5.15
C PRO A 70 0.70 -2.31 -6.11
N LYS A 71 0.27 -2.77 -7.30
CA LYS A 71 -0.37 -1.89 -8.27
C LYS A 71 -1.66 -1.26 -7.74
N VAL A 72 -1.80 0.04 -7.93
CA VAL A 72 -2.89 0.89 -7.47
C VAL A 72 -3.81 1.22 -8.63
N ALA A 73 -5.12 1.07 -8.44
CA ALA A 73 -6.11 1.62 -9.35
C ALA A 73 -6.93 2.71 -8.68
N PHE A 74 -7.13 3.83 -9.37
CA PHE A 74 -8.09 4.86 -8.97
C PHE A 74 -9.43 4.62 -9.67
N LEU A 75 -10.50 4.59 -8.87
CA LEU A 75 -11.87 4.41 -9.31
C LEU A 75 -12.65 5.71 -9.10
N PHE A 76 -13.12 6.32 -10.16
CA PHE A 76 -13.82 7.61 -10.16
C PHE A 76 -15.33 7.41 -10.21
N THR A 77 -16.06 7.96 -9.24
CA THR A 77 -17.46 7.63 -8.99
C THR A 77 -18.40 8.28 -10.01
N GLY A 78 -19.53 7.62 -10.29
CA GLY A 78 -20.59 8.17 -11.14
C GLY A 78 -21.56 9.09 -10.39
N GLN A 79 -22.52 9.64 -11.15
CA GLN A 79 -23.66 10.38 -10.62
C GLN A 79 -24.54 9.51 -9.69
N GLY A 80 -25.13 10.13 -8.67
CA GLY A 80 -25.89 9.50 -7.58
C GLY A 80 -25.09 9.40 -6.28
N SER A 81 -23.81 9.76 -6.32
CA SER A 81 -22.92 9.75 -5.17
C SER A 81 -22.93 11.05 -4.37
N GLN A 82 -23.27 12.17 -5.02
CA GLN A 82 -23.24 13.52 -4.49
C GLN A 82 -24.15 13.75 -3.27
N TYR A 83 -23.72 14.65 -2.40
CA TYR A 83 -24.49 15.21 -1.28
C TYR A 83 -23.93 16.60 -0.95
N ALA A 84 -24.76 17.47 -0.35
CA ALA A 84 -24.31 18.79 0.10
C ALA A 84 -23.18 18.68 1.13
N ASP A 85 -22.23 19.61 1.10
CA ASP A 85 -21.05 19.69 1.96
C ASP A 85 -20.07 18.51 1.88
N MET A 86 -20.13 17.75 0.79
CA MET A 86 -19.14 16.69 0.53
C MET A 86 -17.73 17.28 0.43
N GLY A 87 -16.79 16.73 1.21
CA GLY A 87 -15.40 17.19 1.22
C GLY A 87 -15.16 18.53 1.92
N TRP A 88 -16.16 19.11 2.60
CA TRP A 88 -16.01 20.42 3.26
C TRP A 88 -14.86 20.44 4.26
N GLN A 89 -14.66 19.37 5.05
CA GLN A 89 -13.57 19.35 6.02
C GLN A 89 -12.21 19.45 5.31
N LEU A 90 -12.05 18.82 4.15
CA LEU A 90 -10.82 18.92 3.36
C LEU A 90 -10.67 20.28 2.72
N TYR A 91 -11.76 20.83 2.18
CA TYR A 91 -11.75 22.19 1.67
C TYR A 91 -11.30 23.17 2.75
N ASP A 92 -11.83 23.08 3.97
CA ASP A 92 -11.49 23.96 5.08
C ASP A 92 -10.06 23.76 5.63
N THR A 93 -9.52 22.54 5.61
CA THR A 93 -8.29 22.22 6.36
C THR A 93 -7.09 21.76 5.52
N GLN A 94 -7.27 21.48 4.22
CA GLN A 94 -6.19 20.98 3.36
C GLN A 94 -5.94 21.89 2.13
N PRO A 95 -4.87 22.71 2.14
CA PRO A 95 -4.60 23.67 1.07
C PRO A 95 -4.47 23.08 -0.34
N THR A 96 -3.80 21.94 -0.55
CA THR A 96 -3.71 21.30 -1.88
C THR A 96 -5.09 20.95 -2.44
N PHE A 97 -5.97 20.40 -1.61
CA PHE A 97 -7.33 20.05 -2.03
C PHE A 97 -8.16 21.30 -2.35
N ARG A 98 -8.09 22.31 -1.48
CA ARG A 98 -8.77 23.59 -1.68
C ARG A 98 -8.33 24.27 -2.97
N ALA A 99 -7.02 24.37 -3.21
CA ALA A 99 -6.48 25.01 -4.40
C ALA A 99 -6.94 24.33 -5.70
N ALA A 100 -7.00 22.99 -5.72
CA ALA A 100 -7.52 22.25 -6.87
C ALA A 100 -9.02 22.53 -7.09
N LEU A 101 -9.81 22.64 -6.02
CA LEU A 101 -11.24 22.93 -6.12
C LEU A 101 -11.51 24.39 -6.53
N ASP A 102 -10.73 25.34 -6.01
CA ASP A 102 -10.77 26.76 -6.38
C ASP A 102 -10.41 26.96 -7.87
N GLN A 103 -9.41 26.23 -8.36
CA GLN A 103 -9.06 26.22 -9.78
C GLN A 103 -10.23 25.70 -10.64
N CYS A 104 -10.86 24.60 -10.22
CA CYS A 104 -12.05 24.08 -10.90
C CYS A 104 -13.21 25.08 -10.91
N ASP A 105 -13.49 25.75 -9.78
CA ASP A 105 -14.53 26.79 -9.70
C ASP A 105 -14.24 27.92 -10.69
N ALA A 106 -13.00 28.43 -10.71
CA ALA A 106 -12.59 29.50 -11.63
C ALA A 106 -12.78 29.12 -13.11
N ILE A 107 -12.40 27.90 -13.49
CA ILE A 107 -12.57 27.39 -14.87
C ILE A 107 -14.05 27.22 -15.23
N LEU A 108 -14.90 26.88 -14.26
CA LEU A 108 -16.32 26.61 -14.47
C LEU A 108 -17.21 27.86 -14.50
N GLN A 109 -16.71 29.02 -14.04
CA GLN A 109 -17.46 30.28 -14.04
C GLN A 109 -18.19 30.62 -15.36
N PRO A 110 -17.61 30.48 -16.56
CA PRO A 110 -18.31 30.77 -17.81
C PRO A 110 -19.35 29.71 -18.21
N TYR A 111 -19.36 28.54 -17.57
CA TYR A 111 -20.21 27.41 -17.94
C TYR A 111 -21.37 27.15 -16.96
N LEU A 112 -21.30 27.67 -15.73
CA LEU A 112 -22.31 27.50 -14.68
C LEU A 112 -22.99 28.82 -14.33
N GLU A 113 -24.29 28.77 -14.06
CA GLU A 113 -25.06 29.95 -13.61
C GLU A 113 -24.75 30.34 -12.15
N ARG A 114 -24.19 29.41 -11.38
CA ARG A 114 -23.78 29.61 -9.98
C ARG A 114 -22.35 29.11 -9.79
N SER A 115 -21.64 29.70 -8.84
CA SER A 115 -20.32 29.22 -8.42
C SER A 115 -20.41 27.77 -7.97
N LEU A 116 -19.43 26.95 -8.39
CA LEU A 116 -19.28 25.57 -7.98
C LEU A 116 -19.21 25.47 -6.44
N LEU A 117 -18.44 26.35 -5.80
CA LEU A 117 -18.28 26.34 -4.33
C LEU A 117 -19.62 26.57 -3.62
N SER A 118 -20.44 27.50 -4.12
CA SER A 118 -21.78 27.73 -3.54
C SER A 118 -22.72 26.53 -3.71
N LEU A 119 -22.54 25.72 -4.76
CA LEU A 119 -23.30 24.50 -4.99
C LEU A 119 -22.84 23.34 -4.12
N LEU A 120 -21.52 23.24 -3.87
CA LEU A 120 -20.91 22.22 -3.02
C LEU A 120 -21.15 22.48 -1.53
N TYR A 121 -21.07 23.74 -1.12
CA TYR A 121 -21.07 24.15 0.29
C TYR A 121 -22.22 25.12 0.63
N PRO A 122 -23.49 24.76 0.32
CA PRO A 122 -24.61 25.66 0.54
C PRO A 122 -24.78 26.03 2.01
N ASP A 123 -24.55 25.11 2.95
CA ASP A 123 -24.77 25.37 4.38
C ASP A 123 -23.61 26.17 5.02
N GLN A 124 -22.44 26.18 4.39
CA GLN A 124 -21.24 26.80 4.93
C GLN A 124 -21.00 28.21 4.35
N LEU A 125 -21.48 28.46 3.13
CA LEU A 125 -21.25 29.70 2.40
C LEU A 125 -22.52 30.56 2.21
N SER A 126 -23.71 30.07 2.55
CA SER A 126 -24.93 30.89 2.49
C SER A 126 -25.09 31.78 3.73
N GLU A 127 -25.45 33.04 3.51
CA GLU A 127 -25.84 33.98 4.57
C GLU A 127 -27.32 33.85 4.97
N GLU A 128 -28.13 33.15 4.16
CA GLU A 128 -29.57 32.99 4.38
C GLU A 128 -29.89 31.67 5.10
N THR A 129 -30.08 31.75 6.42
CA THR A 129 -30.66 30.65 7.21
C THR A 129 -32.15 30.52 6.90
N GLY A 130 -32.54 29.63 5.98
CA GLY A 130 -33.96 29.33 5.79
C GLY A 130 -34.34 28.45 4.61
N VAL A 131 -34.87 27.27 4.92
CA VAL A 131 -35.70 26.37 4.09
C VAL A 131 -35.02 25.82 2.82
N SER A 132 -34.57 24.57 2.96
CA SER A 132 -34.08 23.70 1.90
C SER A 132 -35.12 23.48 0.80
N GLU A 133 -34.94 24.16 -0.34
CA GLU A 133 -35.19 23.53 -1.63
C GLU A 133 -34.29 22.28 -1.75
N SER A 134 -34.65 21.30 -2.60
CA SER A 134 -33.73 20.21 -2.92
C SER A 134 -32.40 20.83 -3.35
N PRO A 135 -31.26 20.50 -2.70
CA PRO A 135 -30.05 21.23 -2.95
C PRO A 135 -29.69 21.10 -4.43
N LEU A 136 -29.42 22.25 -5.07
CA LEU A 136 -29.19 22.37 -6.52
C LEU A 136 -28.14 21.38 -7.05
N ILE A 137 -27.26 20.90 -6.17
CA ILE A 137 -26.30 19.81 -6.41
C ILE A 137 -26.94 18.52 -6.96
N HIS A 138 -28.26 18.32 -6.85
CA HIS A 138 -28.97 17.17 -7.43
C HIS A 138 -29.49 17.41 -8.85
N GLN A 139 -29.44 18.65 -9.36
CA GLN A 139 -29.71 18.91 -10.77
C GLN A 139 -28.50 18.46 -11.59
N THR A 140 -28.74 17.66 -12.63
CA THR A 140 -27.72 17.05 -13.49
C THR A 140 -26.72 18.07 -14.06
N ALA A 141 -27.18 19.30 -14.36
CA ALA A 141 -26.31 20.39 -14.82
C ALA A 141 -25.22 20.78 -13.81
N TYR A 142 -25.51 20.67 -12.51
CA TYR A 142 -24.58 21.00 -11.42
C TYR A 142 -23.90 19.76 -10.85
N THR A 143 -24.60 18.61 -10.79
CA THR A 143 -24.05 17.36 -10.27
C THR A 143 -22.78 16.93 -11.00
N GLN A 144 -22.78 16.95 -12.34
CA GLN A 144 -21.66 16.37 -13.09
C GLN A 144 -20.37 17.18 -12.97
N PRO A 145 -20.39 18.52 -13.13
CA PRO A 145 -19.20 19.35 -12.88
C PRO A 145 -18.74 19.29 -11.42
N ALA A 146 -19.68 19.22 -10.47
CA ALA A 146 -19.33 19.16 -9.06
C ALA A 146 -18.65 17.84 -8.66
N LEU A 147 -19.14 16.71 -9.19
CA LEU A 147 -18.46 15.42 -9.02
C LEU A 147 -17.09 15.44 -9.68
N PHE A 148 -16.98 15.95 -10.91
CA PHE A 148 -15.69 16.07 -11.59
C PHE A 148 -14.68 16.85 -10.73
N ALA A 149 -15.06 18.03 -10.27
CA ALA A 149 -14.17 18.92 -9.52
C ALA A 149 -13.75 18.33 -8.17
N LEU A 150 -14.70 17.74 -7.43
CA LEU A 150 -14.40 17.06 -6.16
C LEU A 150 -13.44 15.89 -6.37
N GLU A 151 -13.74 15.03 -7.33
CA GLU A 151 -12.95 13.83 -7.61
C GLU A 151 -11.56 14.18 -8.13
N TYR A 152 -11.44 15.22 -8.97
CA TYR A 152 -10.15 15.77 -9.38
C TYR A 152 -9.36 16.28 -8.17
N ALA A 153 -9.97 17.08 -7.28
CA ALA A 153 -9.30 17.59 -6.09
C ALA A 153 -8.85 16.48 -5.12
N LEU A 154 -9.65 15.41 -4.97
CA LEU A 154 -9.27 14.21 -4.23
C LEU A 154 -8.09 13.48 -4.89
N ALA A 155 -8.08 13.36 -6.22
CA ALA A 155 -6.96 12.77 -6.94
C ALA A 155 -5.67 13.58 -6.76
N GLN A 156 -5.73 14.91 -6.87
CA GLN A 156 -4.58 15.79 -6.62
C GLN A 156 -4.04 15.62 -5.20
N LEU A 157 -4.91 15.42 -4.22
CA LEU A 157 -4.51 15.15 -2.84
C LEU A 157 -3.78 13.79 -2.68
N TRP A 158 -4.28 12.73 -3.31
CA TRP A 158 -3.59 11.44 -3.29
C TRP A 158 -2.23 11.50 -3.99
N LEU A 159 -2.16 12.14 -5.15
CA LEU A 159 -0.93 12.35 -5.91
C LEU A 159 0.09 13.17 -5.12
N SER A 160 -0.35 14.18 -4.35
CA SER A 160 0.57 14.99 -3.53
C SER A 160 1.20 14.20 -2.37
N TRP A 161 0.64 13.04 -2.02
CA TRP A 161 1.20 12.09 -1.05
C TRP A 161 2.03 10.98 -1.70
N GLY A 162 2.31 11.09 -3.01
CA GLY A 162 3.06 10.09 -3.77
C GLY A 162 2.25 8.82 -4.08
N ILE A 163 0.92 8.87 -3.97
CA ILE A 163 0.04 7.76 -4.36
C ILE A 163 -0.35 7.98 -5.82
N GLU A 164 0.40 7.36 -6.72
CA GLU A 164 0.17 7.40 -8.17
C GLU A 164 -0.63 6.16 -8.62
N PRO A 165 -1.65 6.30 -9.49
CA PRO A 165 -2.37 5.15 -10.04
C PRO A 165 -1.58 4.49 -11.18
N ASP A 166 -1.47 3.17 -11.15
CA ASP A 166 -1.01 2.37 -12.29
C ASP A 166 -2.09 2.20 -13.37
N VAL A 167 -3.36 2.25 -12.95
CA VAL A 167 -4.53 2.15 -13.82
C VAL A 167 -5.63 3.06 -13.29
N VAL A 168 -6.36 3.73 -14.18
CA VAL A 168 -7.55 4.51 -13.81
C VAL A 168 -8.80 3.92 -14.44
N MET A 169 -9.92 4.05 -13.75
CA MET A 169 -11.23 3.64 -14.25
C MET A 169 -12.29 4.58 -13.67
N GLY A 170 -13.25 4.99 -14.49
CA GLY A 170 -14.41 5.73 -14.01
C GLY A 170 -15.71 4.97 -14.21
N HIS A 171 -16.80 5.46 -13.63
CA HIS A 171 -18.15 5.02 -13.95
C HIS A 171 -18.96 6.18 -14.51
N SER A 172 -19.35 6.12 -15.78
CA SER A 172 -20.11 7.16 -16.46
C SER A 172 -19.42 8.53 -16.33
N VAL A 173 -19.94 9.43 -15.48
CA VAL A 173 -19.34 10.75 -15.19
C VAL A 173 -17.90 10.63 -14.72
N GLY A 174 -17.58 9.62 -13.89
CA GLY A 174 -16.22 9.42 -13.38
C GLY A 174 -15.19 9.11 -14.48
N GLU A 175 -15.60 8.63 -15.66
CA GLU A 175 -14.65 8.39 -16.76
C GLU A 175 -14.03 9.69 -17.28
N TYR A 176 -14.75 10.81 -17.19
CA TYR A 176 -14.20 12.11 -17.55
C TYR A 176 -13.05 12.52 -16.60
N VAL A 177 -13.18 12.20 -15.31
CA VAL A 177 -12.11 12.46 -14.32
C VAL A 177 -10.95 11.51 -14.54
N ALA A 178 -11.22 10.23 -14.76
CA ALA A 178 -10.21 9.23 -15.08
C ALA A 178 -9.41 9.64 -16.34
N ALA A 179 -10.09 10.10 -17.38
CA ALA A 179 -9.49 10.57 -18.62
C ALA A 179 -8.64 11.84 -18.41
N CYS A 180 -9.11 12.78 -17.59
CA CYS A 180 -8.32 13.96 -17.21
C CYS A 180 -7.02 13.56 -16.49
N ILE A 181 -7.11 12.67 -15.50
CA ILE A 181 -5.96 12.20 -14.72
C ILE A 181 -4.99 11.37 -15.58
N ALA A 182 -5.51 10.64 -16.56
CA ALA A 182 -4.70 9.91 -17.53
C ALA A 182 -4.15 10.78 -18.67
N GLY A 183 -4.39 12.10 -18.68
CA GLY A 183 -3.86 13.00 -19.70
C GLY A 183 -4.58 12.96 -21.05
N VAL A 184 -5.80 12.42 -21.13
CA VAL A 184 -6.59 12.37 -22.37
C VAL A 184 -7.03 13.76 -22.81
N PHE A 185 -7.20 14.70 -21.87
CA PHE A 185 -7.45 16.11 -22.12
C PHE A 185 -7.02 16.94 -20.91
N SER A 186 -6.90 18.25 -21.09
CA SER A 186 -6.59 19.21 -20.03
C SER A 186 -7.71 19.32 -18.97
N LEU A 187 -7.41 19.86 -17.79
CA LEU A 187 -8.42 20.14 -16.78
C LEU A 187 -9.50 21.10 -17.32
N GLU A 188 -9.07 22.13 -18.04
CA GLU A 188 -9.92 23.13 -18.67
C GLU A 188 -10.91 22.50 -19.65
N ASP A 189 -10.43 21.63 -20.53
CA ASP A 189 -11.24 20.93 -21.50
C ASP A 189 -12.17 19.90 -20.86
N GLY A 190 -11.68 19.17 -19.85
CA GLY A 190 -12.48 18.22 -19.09
C GLY A 190 -13.67 18.89 -18.40
N LEU A 191 -13.42 20.01 -17.72
CA LEU A 191 -14.45 20.80 -17.05
C LEU A 191 -15.44 21.44 -18.03
N LYS A 192 -14.96 21.97 -19.16
CA LYS A 192 -15.81 22.45 -20.26
C LYS A 192 -16.73 21.34 -20.77
N LEU A 193 -16.15 20.19 -21.11
CA LEU A 193 -16.89 19.07 -21.69
C LEU A 193 -17.95 18.53 -20.72
N ILE A 194 -17.62 18.34 -19.44
CA ILE A 194 -18.56 17.83 -18.44
C ILE A 194 -19.65 18.85 -18.08
N ALA A 195 -19.36 20.16 -18.06
CA ALA A 195 -20.37 21.20 -17.86
C ALA A 195 -21.38 21.23 -19.01
N HIS A 196 -20.92 21.16 -20.25
CA HIS A 196 -21.80 21.05 -21.40
C HIS A 196 -22.61 19.75 -21.40
N ARG A 197 -22.00 18.62 -21.03
CA ARG A 197 -22.71 17.33 -20.87
C ARG A 197 -23.83 17.46 -19.85
N GLY A 198 -23.53 17.95 -18.64
CA GLY A 198 -24.51 18.11 -17.56
C GLY A 198 -25.68 18.98 -17.99
N ARG A 199 -25.41 20.14 -18.60
CA ARG A 199 -26.45 21.07 -19.08
C ARG A 199 -27.32 20.47 -20.18
N LEU A 200 -26.72 19.80 -21.16
CA LEU A 200 -27.46 19.13 -22.24
C LEU A 200 -28.31 17.99 -21.68
N MET A 201 -27.75 17.15 -20.80
CA MET A 201 -28.49 16.06 -20.17
C MET A 201 -29.67 16.56 -19.33
N GLN A 202 -29.50 17.68 -18.61
CA GLN A 202 -30.58 18.32 -17.86
C GLN A 202 -31.72 18.81 -18.77
N SER A 203 -31.41 19.23 -20.00
CA SER A 203 -32.40 19.75 -20.96
C SER A 203 -33.29 18.68 -21.60
N LEU A 204 -32.95 17.40 -21.43
CA LEU A 204 -33.78 16.28 -21.90
C LEU A 204 -35.11 16.25 -21.13
N SER A 205 -36.14 15.71 -21.78
CA SER A 205 -37.46 15.55 -21.17
C SER A 205 -37.40 14.67 -19.92
N ALA A 206 -38.09 15.11 -18.85
CA ALA A 206 -38.13 14.42 -17.56
C ALA A 206 -39.08 13.21 -17.53
N ASN A 207 -39.31 12.56 -18.69
CA ASN A 207 -40.12 11.35 -18.83
C ASN A 207 -39.29 10.06 -18.84
N GLY A 208 -38.00 10.16 -18.49
CA GLY A 208 -37.09 9.04 -18.40
C GLY A 208 -37.06 8.43 -17.00
N ALA A 209 -36.66 7.17 -16.91
CA ALA A 209 -36.40 6.50 -15.65
C ALA A 209 -35.23 5.52 -15.79
N MET A 210 -34.68 5.11 -14.65
CA MET A 210 -33.66 4.06 -14.56
C MET A 210 -33.97 3.12 -13.41
N ALA A 211 -33.62 1.85 -13.56
CA ALA A 211 -33.82 0.84 -12.52
C ALA A 211 -32.69 -0.20 -12.50
N VAL A 212 -32.27 -0.55 -11.29
CA VAL A 212 -31.38 -1.69 -11.04
C VAL A 212 -32.19 -2.97 -11.09
N VAL A 213 -31.70 -3.95 -11.82
CA VAL A 213 -32.27 -5.30 -11.94
C VAL A 213 -31.26 -6.31 -11.41
N LYS A 214 -31.69 -7.14 -10.46
CA LYS A 214 -30.89 -8.24 -9.90
C LYS A 214 -30.97 -9.48 -10.79
N ALA A 215 -30.37 -9.39 -11.97
CA ALA A 215 -30.25 -10.46 -12.95
C ALA A 215 -28.90 -10.39 -13.67
N ASN A 216 -28.49 -11.47 -14.33
CA ASN A 216 -27.36 -11.40 -15.28
C ASN A 216 -27.83 -10.82 -16.61
N VAL A 217 -26.88 -10.34 -17.42
CA VAL A 217 -27.21 -9.61 -18.66
C VAL A 217 -27.78 -10.54 -19.73
N GLU A 218 -27.36 -11.80 -19.80
CA GLU A 218 -27.83 -12.79 -20.77
C GLU A 218 -29.28 -13.21 -20.50
N GLN A 219 -29.63 -13.50 -19.25
CA GLN A 219 -30.99 -13.77 -18.80
C GLN A 219 -31.88 -12.57 -19.08
N LEU A 220 -31.42 -11.37 -18.71
CA LEU A 220 -32.21 -10.16 -18.90
C LEU A 220 -32.47 -9.88 -20.39
N ARG A 221 -31.48 -10.11 -21.27
CA ARG A 221 -31.68 -10.03 -22.74
C ARG A 221 -32.72 -11.04 -23.22
N ALA A 222 -32.58 -12.32 -22.87
CA ALA A 222 -33.51 -13.37 -23.28
C ALA A 222 -34.94 -13.11 -22.79
N LEU A 223 -35.10 -12.56 -21.58
CA LEU A 223 -36.40 -12.18 -21.03
C LEU A 223 -37.01 -11.02 -21.81
N LEU A 224 -36.25 -9.96 -22.07
CA LEU A 224 -36.73 -8.81 -22.81
C LEU A 224 -37.14 -9.19 -24.25
N GLU A 225 -36.37 -10.05 -24.92
CA GLU A 225 -36.73 -10.65 -26.20
C GLU A 225 -38.07 -11.41 -26.12
N SER A 226 -38.28 -12.21 -25.06
CA SER A 226 -39.54 -12.97 -24.87
C SER A 226 -40.79 -12.08 -24.70
N PHE A 227 -40.61 -10.82 -24.29
CA PHE A 227 -41.68 -9.84 -24.12
C PHE A 227 -41.91 -8.96 -25.36
N ASN A 228 -41.24 -9.23 -26.49
CA ASN A 228 -41.15 -8.34 -27.64
C ASN A 228 -40.64 -6.93 -27.28
N LEU A 229 -39.93 -6.80 -26.16
CA LEU A 229 -39.33 -5.56 -25.70
C LEU A 229 -37.88 -5.58 -26.16
N THR A 230 -37.58 -4.93 -27.28
CA THR A 230 -36.19 -4.85 -27.72
C THR A 230 -35.44 -3.80 -26.90
N VAL A 231 -34.58 -4.28 -26.02
CA VAL A 231 -33.48 -3.48 -25.49
C VAL A 231 -32.31 -3.69 -26.43
N ASN A 232 -31.86 -2.63 -27.11
CA ASN A 232 -30.81 -2.75 -28.12
C ASN A 232 -29.59 -3.51 -27.53
N PRO A 233 -29.22 -4.68 -28.06
CA PRO A 233 -28.18 -5.52 -27.47
C PRO A 233 -26.76 -5.05 -27.79
N THR A 234 -26.59 -4.07 -28.69
CA THR A 234 -25.28 -3.83 -29.28
C THR A 234 -24.37 -2.93 -28.45
N ILE A 235 -23.34 -3.59 -27.92
CA ILE A 235 -22.05 -3.04 -27.49
C ILE A 235 -21.25 -2.51 -28.72
N ASP A 236 -21.75 -2.75 -29.94
CA ASP A 236 -20.96 -2.65 -31.17
C ASP A 236 -21.62 -1.88 -32.35
N SER A 237 -22.77 -1.21 -32.17
CA SER A 237 -23.39 -0.46 -33.28
C SER A 237 -22.94 1.01 -33.30
N THR A 238 -22.25 1.37 -34.38
CA THR A 238 -22.16 2.74 -34.88
C THR A 238 -23.57 3.30 -34.99
N VAL A 239 -23.87 4.34 -34.20
CA VAL A 239 -25.03 5.27 -34.23
C VAL A 239 -26.01 5.03 -35.40
N ALA A 240 -26.70 3.89 -35.40
CA ALA A 240 -27.76 3.59 -36.32
C ALA A 240 -29.04 4.00 -35.59
N ILE A 241 -29.74 4.99 -36.13
CA ILE A 241 -31.04 5.46 -35.67
C ILE A 241 -31.92 4.21 -35.51
N LEU A 242 -32.23 3.85 -34.27
CA LEU A 242 -33.07 2.70 -33.98
C LEU A 242 -34.52 3.03 -34.32
N PRO A 243 -35.35 2.02 -34.62
CA PRO A 243 -36.79 2.22 -34.76
C PRO A 243 -37.37 2.90 -33.50
N ALA A 244 -38.32 3.81 -33.69
CA ALA A 244 -38.94 4.64 -32.64
C ALA A 244 -39.64 3.83 -31.52
N GLU A 245 -39.84 2.53 -31.72
CA GLU A 245 -40.53 1.59 -30.83
C GLU A 245 -39.65 1.08 -29.68
N GLN A 246 -38.32 1.31 -29.73
CA GLN A 246 -37.36 0.82 -28.73
C GLN A 246 -36.91 1.96 -27.81
N ARG A 247 -37.60 2.16 -26.68
CA ARG A 247 -37.35 3.30 -25.77
C ARG A 247 -36.70 2.91 -24.44
N CYS A 248 -36.27 1.65 -24.29
CA CYS A 248 -35.49 1.14 -23.16
C CYS A 248 -34.16 0.52 -23.62
N ALA A 249 -33.12 0.66 -22.80
CA ALA A 249 -31.79 0.12 -23.03
C ALA A 249 -31.14 -0.38 -21.74
N ILE A 250 -30.12 -1.24 -21.86
CA ILE A 250 -29.19 -1.49 -20.76
C ILE A 250 -28.28 -0.27 -20.70
N ALA A 251 -28.25 0.39 -19.55
CA ALA A 251 -27.42 1.56 -19.28
C ALA A 251 -26.10 1.22 -18.60
N ALA A 252 -26.06 0.12 -17.83
CA ALA A 252 -24.82 -0.34 -17.19
C ALA A 252 -24.89 -1.83 -16.84
N VAL A 253 -23.76 -2.51 -16.96
CA VAL A 253 -23.52 -3.85 -16.41
C VAL A 253 -22.55 -3.70 -15.24
N ASN A 254 -23.11 -3.51 -14.04
CA ASN A 254 -22.36 -3.21 -12.82
C ASN A 254 -21.90 -4.46 -12.05
N GLY A 255 -22.28 -5.65 -12.49
CA GLY A 255 -21.85 -6.91 -11.92
C GLY A 255 -22.66 -8.10 -12.46
N PRO A 256 -22.30 -9.34 -12.08
CA PRO A 256 -22.94 -10.56 -12.57
C PRO A 256 -24.45 -10.65 -12.29
N GLN A 257 -24.94 -9.93 -11.28
CA GLN A 257 -26.35 -9.86 -10.88
C GLN A 257 -26.77 -8.41 -10.60
N ASN A 258 -26.21 -7.46 -11.35
CA ASN A 258 -26.43 -6.03 -11.14
C ASN A 258 -26.39 -5.30 -12.49
N VAL A 259 -27.54 -5.26 -13.16
CA VAL A 259 -27.70 -4.57 -14.44
C VAL A 259 -28.62 -3.36 -14.25
N VAL A 260 -28.36 -2.27 -14.97
CA VAL A 260 -29.21 -1.07 -14.94
C VAL A 260 -29.93 -0.96 -16.27
N LEU A 261 -31.25 -0.86 -16.20
CA LEU A 261 -32.10 -0.50 -17.33
C LEU A 261 -32.39 1.00 -17.31
N SER A 262 -32.52 1.60 -18.48
CA SER A 262 -32.85 3.00 -18.66
C SER A 262 -33.75 3.20 -19.87
N GLY A 263 -34.79 4.02 -19.73
CA GLY A 263 -35.69 4.31 -20.83
C GLY A 263 -36.85 5.19 -20.44
N GLU A 264 -37.89 5.22 -21.27
CA GLU A 264 -39.15 5.87 -20.94
C GLU A 264 -39.79 5.26 -19.68
N ALA A 265 -40.29 6.12 -18.79
CA ALA A 265 -40.79 5.72 -17.47
C ALA A 265 -41.89 4.64 -17.54
N GLU A 266 -42.89 4.82 -18.41
CA GLU A 266 -44.02 3.90 -18.54
C GLU A 266 -43.58 2.52 -19.06
N GLN A 267 -42.74 2.49 -20.10
CA GLN A 267 -42.22 1.24 -20.64
C GLN A 267 -41.32 0.52 -19.63
N LEU A 268 -40.50 1.27 -18.89
CA LEU A 268 -39.66 0.70 -17.84
C LEU A 268 -40.50 0.10 -16.70
N ASP A 269 -41.62 0.74 -16.35
CA ASP A 269 -42.53 0.25 -15.30
C ASP A 269 -43.22 -1.06 -15.70
N GLN A 270 -43.58 -1.21 -16.97
CA GLN A 270 -44.09 -2.49 -17.51
C GLN A 270 -43.03 -3.60 -17.41
N ILE A 271 -41.78 -3.31 -17.77
CA ILE A 271 -40.65 -4.25 -17.63
C ILE A 271 -40.45 -4.64 -16.16
N ILE A 272 -40.41 -3.65 -15.26
CA ILE A 272 -40.22 -3.86 -13.82
C ILE A 272 -41.32 -4.76 -13.26
N GLN A 273 -42.58 -4.53 -13.66
CA GLN A 273 -43.71 -5.34 -13.23
C GLN A 273 -43.54 -6.81 -13.67
N GLN A 274 -43.24 -7.04 -14.95
CA GLN A 274 -43.02 -8.40 -15.47
C GLN A 274 -41.86 -9.11 -14.76
N LEU A 275 -40.73 -8.41 -14.55
CA LEU A 275 -39.59 -8.96 -13.81
C LEU A 275 -39.97 -9.30 -12.36
N THR A 276 -40.78 -8.46 -11.72
CA THR A 276 -41.26 -8.68 -10.35
C THR A 276 -42.19 -9.89 -10.27
N GLU A 277 -43.08 -10.09 -11.24
CA GLU A 277 -43.94 -11.26 -11.36
C GLU A 277 -43.14 -12.56 -11.51
N MET A 278 -41.94 -12.48 -12.10
CA MET A 278 -40.98 -13.58 -12.19
C MET A 278 -40.08 -13.75 -10.95
N GLY A 279 -40.29 -12.95 -9.90
CA GLY A 279 -39.49 -12.98 -8.67
C GLY A 279 -38.13 -12.31 -8.78
N ILE A 280 -37.85 -11.56 -9.85
CA ILE A 280 -36.58 -10.83 -10.02
C ILE A 280 -36.68 -9.50 -9.28
N LYS A 281 -35.74 -9.27 -8.35
CA LYS A 281 -35.71 -8.03 -7.57
C LYS A 281 -35.27 -6.85 -8.43
N THR A 282 -36.04 -5.78 -8.39
CA THR A 282 -35.75 -4.50 -9.05
C THR A 282 -35.69 -3.36 -8.03
N THR A 283 -35.03 -2.26 -8.37
CA THR A 283 -34.98 -1.06 -7.53
C THR A 283 -34.91 0.17 -8.44
N ARG A 284 -35.90 1.06 -8.35
CA ARG A 284 -35.91 2.30 -9.12
C ARG A 284 -34.84 3.25 -8.60
N LEU A 285 -34.14 3.91 -9.53
CA LEU A 285 -33.16 4.93 -9.20
C LEU A 285 -33.84 6.29 -9.10
N ASP A 286 -33.38 7.12 -8.16
CA ASP A 286 -33.88 8.48 -7.95
C ASP A 286 -33.29 9.43 -9.00
N VAL A 287 -33.73 9.25 -10.24
CA VAL A 287 -33.36 10.06 -11.41
C VAL A 287 -34.59 10.22 -12.32
N SER A 288 -34.76 11.41 -12.88
CA SER A 288 -35.87 11.76 -13.80
C SER A 288 -35.48 11.66 -15.29
N HIS A 289 -34.25 11.26 -15.57
CA HIS A 289 -33.69 11.16 -16.92
C HIS A 289 -33.19 9.74 -17.21
N ALA A 290 -33.29 9.34 -18.47
CA ALA A 290 -32.89 8.02 -18.93
C ALA A 290 -31.49 8.05 -19.57
N PHE A 291 -30.45 8.06 -18.75
CA PHE A 291 -29.06 8.11 -19.22
C PHE A 291 -28.62 6.79 -19.88
N HIS A 292 -27.72 6.87 -20.87
CA HIS A 292 -27.23 5.70 -21.62
C HIS A 292 -28.34 4.93 -22.34
N SER A 293 -29.31 5.67 -22.90
CA SER A 293 -30.49 5.12 -23.58
C SER A 293 -30.81 5.94 -24.84
N PRO A 294 -31.71 5.46 -25.73
CA PRO A 294 -32.17 6.24 -26.88
C PRO A 294 -32.67 7.64 -26.55
N LEU A 295 -33.18 7.86 -25.32
CA LEU A 295 -33.71 9.16 -24.90
C LEU A 295 -32.63 10.26 -24.82
N VAL A 296 -31.34 9.92 -24.89
CA VAL A 296 -30.25 10.92 -24.98
C VAL A 296 -29.91 11.34 -26.42
N GLU A 297 -30.49 10.69 -27.44
CA GLU A 297 -30.20 10.99 -28.85
C GLU A 297 -30.38 12.47 -29.25
N PRO A 298 -31.40 13.21 -28.75
CA PRO A 298 -31.59 14.62 -29.09
C PRO A 298 -30.40 15.53 -28.74
N ILE A 299 -29.55 15.13 -27.78
CA ILE A 299 -28.41 15.95 -27.34
C ILE A 299 -27.07 15.50 -27.93
N LEU A 300 -27.02 14.39 -28.69
CA LEU A 300 -25.76 13.83 -29.18
C LEU A 300 -25.05 14.75 -30.17
N GLU A 301 -25.78 15.37 -31.09
CA GLU A 301 -25.20 16.30 -32.06
C GLU A 301 -24.74 17.61 -31.41
N PRO A 302 -25.54 18.29 -30.56
CA PRO A 302 -25.04 19.41 -29.76
C PRO A 302 -23.80 19.05 -28.92
N PHE A 303 -23.77 17.85 -28.33
CA PHE A 303 -22.61 17.40 -27.55
C PHE A 303 -21.38 17.14 -28.41
N ARG A 304 -21.56 16.56 -29.61
CA ARG A 304 -20.50 16.35 -30.60
C ARG A 304 -19.82 17.66 -31.00
N GLN A 305 -20.60 18.72 -31.20
CA GLN A 305 -20.05 20.04 -31.54
C GLN A 305 -19.11 20.54 -30.46
N ILE A 306 -19.46 20.38 -29.18
CA ILE A 306 -18.57 20.73 -28.07
C ILE A 306 -17.35 19.81 -28.03
N ALA A 307 -17.55 18.49 -28.13
CA ALA A 307 -16.46 17.52 -28.09
C ALA A 307 -15.43 17.73 -29.21
N THR A 308 -15.84 18.23 -30.38
CA THR A 308 -14.93 18.57 -31.49
C THR A 308 -14.01 19.75 -31.19
N THR A 309 -14.33 20.55 -30.16
CA THR A 309 -13.51 21.69 -29.71
C THR A 309 -12.54 21.34 -28.58
N ILE A 310 -12.42 20.05 -28.24
CA ILE A 310 -11.54 19.56 -27.18
C ILE A 310 -10.28 18.98 -27.80
N ASP A 311 -9.13 19.35 -27.25
CA ASP A 311 -7.85 18.80 -27.63
C ASP A 311 -7.62 17.47 -26.91
N PHE A 312 -7.81 16.37 -27.63
CA PHE A 312 -7.63 15.02 -27.10
C PHE A 312 -6.22 14.48 -27.33
N ALA A 313 -5.71 13.74 -26.34
CA ALA A 313 -4.50 12.95 -26.41
C ALA A 313 -4.75 11.48 -26.01
N VAL A 314 -3.83 10.61 -26.40
CA VAL A 314 -3.83 9.21 -25.94
C VAL A 314 -3.49 9.15 -24.44
N PRO A 315 -4.11 8.25 -23.65
CA PRO A 315 -3.84 8.15 -22.22
C PRO A 315 -2.36 7.86 -21.91
N GLU A 316 -1.77 8.63 -21.00
CA GLU A 316 -0.44 8.40 -20.42
C GLU A 316 -0.48 7.33 -19.32
N ILE A 317 -1.61 7.24 -18.61
CA ILE A 317 -1.90 6.21 -17.62
C ILE A 317 -2.92 5.23 -18.23
N PRO A 318 -2.73 3.90 -18.12
CA PRO A 318 -3.72 2.92 -18.56
C PRO A 318 -5.12 3.24 -18.01
N LEU A 319 -6.08 3.45 -18.91
CA LEU A 319 -7.46 3.78 -18.57
C LEU A 319 -8.37 2.63 -18.98
N VAL A 320 -9.27 2.16 -18.11
CA VAL A 320 -10.29 1.15 -18.46
C VAL A 320 -11.54 1.84 -19.01
N SER A 321 -11.83 1.60 -20.30
CA SER A 321 -12.94 2.22 -21.02
C SER A 321 -14.30 1.71 -20.54
N ASN A 322 -15.25 2.62 -20.36
CA ASN A 322 -16.63 2.32 -19.98
C ASN A 322 -17.39 1.62 -21.11
N LEU A 323 -17.03 1.88 -22.37
CA LEU A 323 -17.70 1.27 -23.53
C LEU A 323 -17.36 -0.21 -23.68
N THR A 324 -16.11 -0.59 -23.42
CA THR A 324 -15.59 -1.94 -23.70
C THR A 324 -15.31 -2.75 -22.44
N GLY A 325 -15.09 -2.07 -21.31
CA GLY A 325 -14.57 -2.66 -20.07
C GLY A 325 -13.11 -3.13 -20.21
N GLN A 326 -12.42 -2.81 -21.30
CA GLN A 326 -11.01 -3.13 -21.55
C GLN A 326 -10.15 -1.86 -21.42
N LEU A 327 -8.82 -2.01 -21.47
CA LEU A 327 -7.95 -0.84 -21.60
C LEU A 327 -8.33 -0.04 -22.85
N ALA A 328 -8.44 1.27 -22.67
CA ALA A 328 -8.78 2.21 -23.72
C ALA A 328 -7.70 2.20 -24.80
N THR A 329 -8.16 2.16 -26.05
CA THR A 329 -7.31 2.35 -27.22
C THR A 329 -7.26 3.83 -27.58
N ALA A 330 -6.52 4.20 -28.63
CA ALA A 330 -6.50 5.56 -29.16
C ALA A 330 -7.89 6.11 -29.54
N ALA A 331 -8.92 5.24 -29.65
CA ALA A 331 -10.29 5.67 -29.86
C ALA A 331 -10.80 6.65 -28.79
N ILE A 332 -10.34 6.54 -27.53
CA ILE A 332 -10.77 7.47 -26.45
C ILE A 332 -10.38 8.92 -26.72
N ALA A 333 -9.33 9.12 -27.50
CA ALA A 333 -8.83 10.43 -27.89
C ALA A 333 -9.61 11.02 -29.09
N THR A 334 -10.94 10.80 -29.15
CA THR A 334 -11.78 11.26 -30.26
C THR A 334 -13.15 11.75 -29.77
N PRO A 335 -13.75 12.77 -30.41
CA PRO A 335 -15.12 13.20 -30.10
C PRO A 335 -16.14 12.06 -30.21
N ASP A 336 -15.96 11.16 -31.18
CA ASP A 336 -16.84 10.01 -31.41
C ASP A 336 -16.90 9.03 -30.24
N TYR A 337 -15.81 8.87 -29.50
CA TYR A 337 -15.83 8.06 -28.28
C TYR A 337 -16.76 8.67 -27.24
N TRP A 338 -16.64 9.97 -26.98
CA TRP A 338 -17.42 10.65 -25.94
C TRP A 338 -18.91 10.74 -26.29
N VAL A 339 -19.25 10.93 -27.56
CA VAL A 339 -20.65 10.84 -28.04
C VAL A 339 -21.23 9.45 -27.81
N ARG A 340 -20.48 8.39 -28.14
CA ARG A 340 -20.89 7.00 -27.84
C ARG A 340 -21.01 6.77 -26.34
N HIS A 341 -20.07 7.29 -25.55
CA HIS A 341 -20.06 7.18 -24.09
C HIS A 341 -21.32 7.80 -23.44
N VAL A 342 -21.93 8.84 -24.01
CA VAL A 342 -23.22 9.37 -23.51
C VAL A 342 -24.39 8.41 -23.74
N ARG A 343 -24.30 7.59 -24.79
CA ARG A 343 -25.42 6.78 -25.32
C ARG A 343 -25.35 5.30 -24.98
N GLN A 344 -24.16 4.73 -24.88
CA GLN A 344 -23.92 3.29 -24.79
C GLN A 344 -23.71 2.84 -23.34
N PRO A 345 -23.96 1.55 -23.02
CA PRO A 345 -23.85 1.04 -21.66
C PRO A 345 -22.45 1.12 -21.06
N VAL A 346 -22.40 1.37 -19.76
CA VAL A 346 -21.17 1.24 -18.95
C VAL A 346 -20.87 -0.24 -18.64
N GLN A 347 -19.73 -0.75 -19.08
CA GLN A 347 -19.23 -2.12 -18.88
C GLN A 347 -18.40 -2.26 -17.59
N PHE A 348 -18.93 -1.80 -16.45
CA PHE A 348 -18.19 -1.76 -15.19
C PHE A 348 -17.72 -3.15 -14.70
N SER A 349 -18.57 -4.17 -14.81
CA SER A 349 -18.20 -5.55 -14.41
C SER A 349 -17.01 -6.08 -15.22
N GLN A 350 -16.97 -5.80 -16.51
CA GLN A 350 -15.84 -6.17 -17.37
C GLN A 350 -14.60 -5.34 -17.03
N GLY A 351 -14.77 -4.05 -16.70
CA GLY A 351 -13.67 -3.21 -16.24
C GLY A 351 -13.01 -3.72 -14.95
N MET A 352 -13.80 -4.20 -13.98
CA MET A 352 -13.28 -4.85 -12.78
C MET A 352 -12.46 -6.11 -13.10
N ALA A 353 -12.91 -6.92 -14.08
CA ALA A 353 -12.13 -8.06 -14.56
C ALA A 353 -10.80 -7.63 -15.20
N THR A 354 -10.80 -6.53 -15.94
CA THR A 354 -9.58 -5.93 -16.52
C THR A 354 -8.62 -5.44 -15.44
N LEU A 355 -9.10 -4.77 -14.38
CA LEU A 355 -8.24 -4.38 -13.25
C LEU A 355 -7.58 -5.57 -12.57
N HIS A 356 -8.31 -6.68 -12.42
CA HIS A 356 -7.73 -7.93 -11.93
C HIS A 356 -6.66 -8.50 -12.88
N GLN A 357 -6.91 -8.47 -14.20
CA GLN A 357 -5.93 -8.89 -15.21
C GLN A 357 -4.67 -8.01 -15.22
N GLN A 358 -4.82 -6.71 -14.94
CA GLN A 358 -3.70 -5.78 -14.74
C GLN A 358 -2.95 -5.98 -13.42
N GLN A 359 -3.39 -6.94 -12.61
CA GLN A 359 -2.81 -7.31 -11.32
C GLN A 359 -2.91 -6.20 -10.26
N CYS A 360 -3.88 -5.30 -10.38
CA CYS A 360 -4.16 -4.30 -9.36
C CYS A 360 -4.49 -4.98 -8.02
N LYS A 361 -3.86 -4.53 -6.94
CA LYS A 361 -4.07 -5.06 -5.57
C LYS A 361 -4.74 -4.05 -4.66
N ILE A 362 -4.68 -2.78 -5.03
CA ILE A 362 -5.24 -1.68 -4.25
C ILE A 362 -6.19 -0.92 -5.15
N LEU A 363 -7.43 -0.77 -4.69
CA LEU A 363 -8.48 -0.05 -5.39
C LEU A 363 -8.90 1.12 -4.51
N ILE A 364 -8.58 2.34 -4.94
CA ILE A 364 -8.95 3.57 -4.24
C ILE A 364 -10.15 4.18 -4.96
N GLU A 365 -11.30 4.27 -4.29
CA GLU A 365 -12.42 5.03 -4.83
C GLU A 365 -12.25 6.51 -4.50
N VAL A 366 -12.02 7.28 -5.55
CA VAL A 366 -11.83 8.72 -5.56
C VAL A 366 -13.19 9.36 -5.84
N GLY A 367 -13.92 9.65 -4.77
CA GLY A 367 -15.30 10.14 -4.85
C GLY A 367 -15.91 10.41 -3.47
N PRO A 368 -17.13 10.96 -3.43
CA PRO A 368 -17.77 11.42 -2.20
C PRO A 368 -18.23 10.28 -1.28
N LYS A 369 -18.51 9.09 -1.83
CA LYS A 369 -18.85 7.89 -1.04
C LYS A 369 -18.52 6.62 -1.84
N PRO A 370 -18.28 5.47 -1.16
CA PRO A 370 -17.76 4.27 -1.81
C PRO A 370 -18.82 3.42 -2.51
N VAL A 371 -19.34 3.90 -3.64
CA VAL A 371 -20.36 3.21 -4.43
C VAL A 371 -19.72 2.10 -5.27
N LEU A 372 -18.61 2.42 -5.94
CA LEU A 372 -17.89 1.51 -6.83
C LEU A 372 -17.22 0.37 -6.08
N LEU A 373 -16.66 0.59 -4.89
CA LEU A 373 -16.10 -0.47 -4.05
C LEU A 373 -17.20 -1.48 -3.66
N GLY A 374 -18.40 -1.00 -3.32
CA GLY A 374 -19.53 -1.84 -2.97
C GLY A 374 -20.01 -2.74 -4.12
N MET A 375 -20.05 -2.20 -5.35
CA MET A 375 -20.40 -2.98 -6.54
C MET A 375 -19.26 -3.88 -7.01
N GLY A 376 -18.04 -3.35 -7.04
CA GLY A 376 -16.83 -4.00 -7.56
C GLY A 376 -16.46 -5.27 -6.78
N HIS A 377 -16.68 -5.29 -5.47
CA HIS A 377 -16.45 -6.48 -4.64
C HIS A 377 -17.25 -7.71 -5.11
N HIS A 378 -18.38 -7.51 -5.77
CA HIS A 378 -19.23 -8.59 -6.30
C HIS A 378 -18.91 -8.95 -7.76
N CYS A 379 -18.04 -8.19 -8.43
CA CYS A 379 -17.65 -8.45 -9.82
C CYS A 379 -16.55 -9.50 -9.93
N LEU A 380 -15.78 -9.70 -8.86
CA LEU A 380 -14.64 -10.62 -8.83
C LEU A 380 -14.97 -11.87 -7.99
N PRO A 381 -14.35 -13.02 -8.28
CA PRO A 381 -14.46 -14.19 -7.42
C PRO A 381 -14.05 -13.82 -5.99
N ARG A 382 -14.79 -14.31 -4.99
CA ARG A 382 -14.58 -13.96 -3.58
C ARG A 382 -13.12 -14.08 -3.13
N LYS A 383 -12.46 -15.19 -3.48
CA LYS A 383 -11.03 -15.43 -3.17
C LYS A 383 -10.10 -14.37 -3.75
N VAL A 384 -10.42 -13.82 -4.91
CA VAL A 384 -9.66 -12.73 -5.53
C VAL A 384 -9.96 -11.42 -4.82
N SER A 385 -11.24 -11.11 -4.61
CA SER A 385 -11.69 -9.88 -3.95
C SER A 385 -11.10 -9.72 -2.54
N GLU A 386 -11.02 -10.81 -1.77
CA GLU A 386 -10.45 -10.84 -0.41
C GLU A 386 -8.93 -10.59 -0.38
N THR A 387 -8.24 -10.71 -1.51
CA THR A 387 -6.79 -10.40 -1.61
C THR A 387 -6.51 -8.95 -2.01
N MET A 388 -7.54 -8.17 -2.34
CA MET A 388 -7.43 -6.77 -2.72
C MET A 388 -7.77 -5.84 -1.55
N GLN A 389 -7.19 -4.66 -1.52
CA GLN A 389 -7.59 -3.58 -0.62
C GLN A 389 -8.60 -2.66 -1.31
N TRP A 390 -9.70 -2.36 -0.62
CA TRP A 390 -10.81 -1.56 -1.10
C TRP A 390 -10.91 -0.29 -0.24
N LEU A 391 -10.40 0.83 -0.75
CA LEU A 391 -10.10 2.00 0.05
C LEU A 391 -10.92 3.22 -0.39
N PRO A 392 -11.85 3.73 0.45
CA PRO A 392 -12.60 4.95 0.13
C PRO A 392 -11.75 6.21 0.33
N SER A 393 -11.99 7.24 -0.47
CA SER A 393 -11.52 8.60 -0.15
C SER A 393 -12.44 9.27 0.88
N LEU A 394 -13.75 9.27 0.62
CA LEU A 394 -14.77 9.85 1.49
C LEU A 394 -15.90 8.85 1.80
N ARG A 395 -16.69 9.16 2.82
CA ARG A 395 -17.91 8.40 3.18
C ARG A 395 -18.91 9.33 3.85
N THR A 396 -20.13 9.37 3.31
CA THR A 396 -21.24 10.13 3.88
C THR A 396 -21.45 9.80 5.37
N GLY A 397 -21.64 10.83 6.20
CA GLY A 397 -21.82 10.70 7.65
C GLY A 397 -20.55 10.41 8.45
N ARG A 398 -19.37 10.48 7.83
CA ARG A 398 -18.06 10.34 8.51
C ARG A 398 -17.21 11.58 8.23
N LYS A 399 -16.32 11.91 9.17
CA LYS A 399 -15.33 12.97 8.98
C LYS A 399 -14.33 12.59 7.88
N ASP A 400 -14.14 13.47 6.90
CA ASP A 400 -13.29 13.24 5.73
C ASP A 400 -11.88 12.75 6.10
N TRP A 401 -11.20 13.45 7.01
CA TRP A 401 -9.85 13.07 7.47
C TRP A 401 -9.80 11.68 8.11
N SER A 402 -10.85 11.27 8.82
CA SER A 402 -10.88 9.94 9.43
C SER A 402 -10.94 8.84 8.38
N VAL A 403 -11.57 9.08 7.23
CA VAL A 403 -11.68 8.10 6.14
C VAL A 403 -10.37 8.06 5.37
N LEU A 404 -9.85 9.23 4.96
CA LEU A 404 -8.58 9.33 4.24
C LEU A 404 -7.40 8.74 5.02
N LEU A 405 -7.25 9.06 6.31
CA LEU A 405 -6.16 8.53 7.12
C LEU A 405 -6.29 7.02 7.33
N ALA A 406 -7.50 6.47 7.38
CA ALA A 406 -7.71 5.02 7.45
C ALA A 406 -7.25 4.32 6.17
N SER A 407 -7.59 4.91 5.01
CA SER A 407 -7.12 4.44 3.71
C SER A 407 -5.60 4.57 3.59
N LEU A 408 -5.02 5.73 3.93
CA LEU A 408 -3.56 5.95 3.91
C LEU A 408 -2.80 5.00 4.85
N SER A 409 -3.36 4.71 6.03
CA SER A 409 -2.84 3.70 6.96
C SER A 409 -2.85 2.30 6.35
N ALA A 410 -3.89 1.93 5.61
CA ALA A 410 -3.95 0.66 4.89
C ALA A 410 -2.89 0.59 3.78
N LEU A 411 -2.71 1.66 2.98
CA LEU A 411 -1.68 1.77 1.95
C LEU A 411 -0.27 1.61 2.54
N TYR A 412 0.04 2.34 3.62
CA TYR A 412 1.34 2.26 4.28
C TYR A 412 1.62 0.84 4.78
N ARG A 413 0.64 0.18 5.39
CA ARG A 413 0.77 -1.21 5.87
C ARG A 413 0.85 -2.23 4.72
N ALA A 414 0.27 -1.92 3.56
CA ALA A 414 0.36 -2.73 2.34
C ALA A 414 1.74 -2.67 1.68
N GLY A 415 2.63 -1.78 2.13
CA GLY A 415 4.00 -1.67 1.62
C GLY A 415 4.24 -0.48 0.71
N LEU A 416 3.24 0.35 0.43
CA LEU A 416 3.43 1.52 -0.44
C LEU A 416 4.38 2.51 0.21
N ASN A 417 5.14 3.19 -0.66
CA ASN A 417 5.99 4.30 -0.26
C ASN A 417 5.16 5.58 -0.28
N ILE A 418 4.80 6.05 0.91
CA ILE A 418 4.10 7.33 1.05
C ILE A 418 5.13 8.45 1.04
N ASP A 419 4.89 9.50 0.25
CA ASP A 419 5.62 10.76 0.41
C ASP A 419 5.10 11.51 1.64
N TRP A 420 5.65 11.19 2.80
CA TRP A 420 5.30 11.84 4.05
C TRP A 420 5.70 13.32 4.11
N ARG A 421 6.67 13.76 3.30
CA ARG A 421 6.97 15.20 3.18
C ARG A 421 5.92 15.89 2.34
N GLY A 422 5.44 15.25 1.28
CA GLY A 422 4.28 15.66 0.51
C GLY A 422 3.02 15.77 1.36
N PHE A 423 2.76 14.78 2.23
CA PHE A 423 1.63 14.78 3.16
C PHE A 423 1.59 16.03 4.06
N ASP A 424 2.73 16.44 4.63
CA ASP A 424 2.81 17.59 5.52
C ASP A 424 3.24 18.89 4.81
N ARG A 425 3.38 18.90 3.47
CA ARG A 425 3.92 20.03 2.69
C ARG A 425 3.21 21.35 2.95
N ASP A 426 1.89 21.29 3.08
CA ASP A 426 1.02 22.46 3.25
C ASP A 426 0.99 22.98 4.68
N TYR A 427 1.66 22.29 5.60
CA TYR A 427 1.64 22.60 7.02
C TYR A 427 3.03 22.97 7.53
N ARG A 428 3.07 23.91 8.48
CA ARG A 428 4.30 24.17 9.22
C ARG A 428 4.47 23.07 10.26
N ARG A 429 5.58 22.35 10.18
CA ARG A 429 5.98 21.29 11.11
C ARG A 429 7.38 21.53 11.65
N GLN A 430 7.60 21.10 12.88
CA GLN A 430 8.91 21.12 13.52
C GLN A 430 9.41 19.69 13.73
N GLN A 431 10.72 19.49 13.53
CA GLN A 431 11.35 18.22 13.91
C GLN A 431 11.58 18.20 15.42
N VAL A 432 11.17 17.10 16.06
CA VAL A 432 11.34 16.89 17.49
C VAL A 432 12.11 15.61 17.76
N SER A 433 12.76 15.55 18.93
CA SER A 433 13.46 14.34 19.35
C SER A 433 12.48 13.21 19.60
N LEU A 434 12.66 12.08 18.92
CA LEU A 434 11.88 10.86 19.14
C LEU A 434 12.77 9.76 19.72
N PRO A 435 12.19 8.78 20.44
CA PRO A 435 12.90 7.62 20.93
C PRO A 435 13.73 6.92 19.84
N THR A 436 14.88 6.38 20.25
CA THR A 436 15.75 5.58 19.37
C THR A 436 15.18 4.18 19.15
N TYR A 437 15.67 3.51 18.10
CA TYR A 437 15.24 2.16 17.75
C TYR A 437 15.49 1.17 18.92
N PRO A 438 14.47 0.42 19.37
CA PRO A 438 14.62 -0.57 20.44
C PRO A 438 15.25 -1.87 19.89
N PHE A 439 16.58 -1.88 19.74
CA PHE A 439 17.30 -3.10 19.33
C PHE A 439 16.96 -4.29 20.24
N GLN A 440 16.59 -5.41 19.62
CA GLN A 440 16.40 -6.71 20.27
C GLN A 440 17.77 -7.33 20.55
N ARG A 441 18.39 -6.91 21.65
CA ARG A 441 19.80 -7.20 21.96
C ARG A 441 19.97 -8.65 22.38
N GLN A 442 20.94 -9.32 21.76
CA GLN A 442 21.50 -10.59 22.22
C GLN A 442 23.01 -10.41 22.43
N ARG A 443 23.59 -11.13 23.39
CA ARG A 443 25.02 -11.04 23.69
C ARG A 443 25.81 -11.87 22.68
N TYR A 444 26.50 -11.19 21.77
CA TYR A 444 27.46 -11.82 20.85
C TYR A 444 28.88 -11.45 21.29
N TRP A 445 29.61 -12.38 21.92
CA TRP A 445 31.00 -12.17 22.33
C TRP A 445 31.82 -13.42 22.08
N VAL A 446 32.98 -13.29 21.42
CA VAL A 446 33.93 -14.39 21.25
C VAL A 446 34.73 -14.54 22.55
N LYS A 447 34.61 -15.69 23.22
CA LYS A 447 35.40 -15.99 24.43
C LYS A 447 36.75 -16.57 24.01
N THR A 448 37.81 -15.78 24.12
CA THR A 448 39.20 -16.28 23.99
C THR A 448 39.75 -16.59 25.39
N THR A 449 40.01 -17.85 25.71
CA THR A 449 40.72 -18.29 26.91
C THR A 449 42.20 -17.90 26.77
N ARG A 450 42.67 -16.93 27.56
CA ARG A 450 44.09 -16.55 27.62
C ARG A 450 44.75 -17.27 28.78
N ILE A 451 45.50 -18.34 28.49
CA ILE A 451 46.50 -18.88 29.41
C ILE A 451 47.72 -17.97 29.32
N HIS A 452 48.31 -17.60 30.48
CA HIS A 452 49.46 -16.70 30.53
C HIS A 452 50.64 -17.37 29.81
N ALA A 453 50.99 -16.87 28.63
CA ALA A 453 52.16 -17.34 27.91
C ALA A 453 53.44 -16.98 28.71
N PRO A 454 54.43 -17.90 28.82
CA PRO A 454 55.69 -17.61 29.48
C PRO A 454 56.39 -16.42 28.81
N GLN A 455 56.92 -15.51 29.61
CA GLN A 455 57.60 -14.31 29.11
C GLN A 455 59.08 -14.60 28.88
N GLY A 456 59.55 -14.38 27.65
CA GLY A 456 60.97 -14.44 27.29
C GLY A 456 61.17 -14.91 25.84
N GLU A 457 62.44 -15.05 25.44
CA GLU A 457 62.79 -15.56 24.12
C GLU A 457 62.59 -17.08 24.07
N ILE A 458 61.88 -17.55 23.04
CA ILE A 458 61.67 -18.98 22.81
C ILE A 458 63.01 -19.56 22.35
N VAL A 459 63.60 -20.42 23.17
CA VAL A 459 64.89 -21.06 22.87
C VAL A 459 64.73 -22.24 21.93
N HIS A 460 63.56 -22.90 21.94
CA HIS A 460 63.23 -23.98 21.02
C HIS A 460 61.70 -24.17 20.95
N PRO A 461 61.10 -24.47 19.77
CA PRO A 461 59.64 -24.53 19.59
C PRO A 461 58.88 -25.46 20.55
N LEU A 462 59.52 -26.53 21.05
CA LEU A 462 58.92 -27.45 22.03
C LEU A 462 59.42 -27.26 23.46
N LEU A 463 60.62 -26.71 23.63
CA LEU A 463 61.21 -26.48 24.95
C LEU A 463 60.65 -25.19 25.58
N GLY A 464 60.24 -24.24 24.74
CA GLY A 464 59.67 -22.97 25.16
C GLY A 464 60.74 -21.97 25.58
N VAL A 465 60.49 -21.27 26.68
CA VAL A 465 61.31 -20.16 27.18
C VAL A 465 62.18 -20.63 28.33
N GLN A 466 63.47 -20.26 28.35
CA GLN A 466 64.36 -20.56 29.47
C GLN A 466 64.07 -19.63 30.67
N GLN A 467 63.81 -20.25 31.83
CA GLN A 467 63.67 -19.58 33.12
C GLN A 467 64.99 -19.66 33.90
N ARG A 468 65.57 -18.51 34.24
CA ARG A 468 66.79 -18.43 35.05
C ARG A 468 66.44 -18.22 36.52
N LEU A 469 66.82 -19.17 37.37
CA LEU A 469 66.67 -19.05 38.82
C LEU A 469 67.97 -18.54 39.43
N ALA A 470 67.92 -17.43 40.18
CA ALA A 470 69.11 -16.75 40.70
C ALA A 470 69.91 -17.59 41.72
N ALA A 471 69.31 -18.62 42.32
CA ALA A 471 69.90 -19.43 43.39
C ALA A 471 70.15 -20.90 43.02
N SER A 472 70.01 -21.27 41.73
CA SER A 472 70.21 -22.64 41.26
C SER A 472 71.02 -22.65 39.97
N SER A 473 71.93 -23.61 39.83
CA SER A 473 72.62 -23.93 38.58
C SER A 473 71.75 -24.76 37.62
N GLU A 474 70.59 -25.26 38.07
CA GLU A 474 69.61 -25.95 37.23
C GLU A 474 69.08 -25.06 36.11
N GLN A 475 68.97 -25.62 34.90
CA GLN A 475 68.30 -24.96 33.79
C GLN A 475 66.83 -25.36 33.75
N ARG A 476 65.93 -24.37 33.72
CA ARG A 476 64.48 -24.62 33.61
C ARG A 476 63.93 -24.01 32.33
N PHE A 477 62.98 -24.70 31.71
CA PHE A 477 62.31 -24.25 30.51
C PHE A 477 60.81 -24.45 30.64
N GLU A 478 60.00 -23.52 30.13
CA GLU A 478 58.54 -23.57 30.19
C GLU A 478 57.92 -23.37 28.82
N GLN A 479 56.96 -24.22 28.49
CA GLN A 479 56.15 -24.14 27.27
C GLN A 479 54.67 -24.35 27.58
N VAL A 480 53.80 -23.64 26.86
CA VAL A 480 52.35 -23.90 26.89
C VAL A 480 51.98 -24.70 25.64
N LEU A 481 51.36 -25.86 25.84
CA LEU A 481 50.87 -26.72 24.78
C LEU A 481 49.35 -26.80 24.85
N SER A 482 48.67 -26.80 23.71
CA SER A 482 47.27 -27.20 23.59
C SER A 482 47.14 -28.34 22.59
N SER A 483 45.95 -28.94 22.51
CA SER A 483 45.68 -30.02 21.56
C SER A 483 45.92 -29.64 20.09
N ASP A 484 45.94 -28.34 19.79
CA ASP A 484 46.13 -27.74 18.47
C ASP A 484 47.34 -26.77 18.39
N ALA A 485 48.16 -26.67 19.44
CA ALA A 485 49.33 -25.80 19.45
C ALA A 485 50.56 -26.51 20.07
N PRO A 486 51.58 -26.83 19.25
CA PRO A 486 51.67 -26.62 17.80
C PRO A 486 50.66 -27.45 16.99
N ALA A 487 50.27 -26.95 15.81
CA ALA A 487 49.17 -27.49 14.97
C ALA A 487 49.27 -29.00 14.67
N TRP A 488 50.49 -29.53 14.58
CA TRP A 488 50.72 -30.95 14.31
C TRP A 488 50.34 -31.87 15.47
N LEU A 489 50.17 -31.36 16.71
CA LEU A 489 49.80 -32.19 17.86
C LEU A 489 48.43 -32.86 17.65
N THR A 490 47.51 -32.21 16.95
CA THR A 490 46.18 -32.76 16.65
C THR A 490 46.24 -34.07 15.86
N ASP A 491 47.33 -34.30 15.11
CA ASP A 491 47.52 -35.48 14.26
C ASP A 491 48.01 -36.70 15.06
N HIS A 492 48.66 -36.50 16.22
CA HIS A 492 49.14 -37.59 17.06
C HIS A 492 48.09 -38.05 18.06
N ARG A 493 47.19 -38.93 17.60
CA ARG A 493 46.09 -39.48 18.38
C ARG A 493 46.30 -40.94 18.74
N VAL A 494 46.02 -41.28 19.99
CA VAL A 494 45.98 -42.66 20.47
C VAL A 494 44.65 -42.84 21.20
N PHE A 495 43.82 -43.80 20.76
CA PHE A 495 42.45 -43.98 21.25
C PHE A 495 41.62 -42.67 21.25
N ASP A 496 41.68 -41.93 20.12
CA ASP A 496 41.02 -40.64 19.90
C ASP A 496 41.39 -39.49 20.84
N GLN A 497 42.36 -39.69 21.72
CA GLN A 497 42.92 -38.64 22.56
C GLN A 497 44.19 -38.05 21.93
N VAL A 498 44.33 -36.72 21.97
CA VAL A 498 45.58 -36.05 21.57
C VAL A 498 46.60 -36.27 22.68
N ILE A 499 47.62 -37.07 22.40
CA ILE A 499 48.68 -37.41 23.36
C ILE A 499 49.98 -36.77 22.91
N PHE A 500 50.70 -36.12 23.82
CA PHE A 500 52.03 -35.59 23.53
C PHE A 500 52.97 -36.74 23.09
N PRO A 501 53.52 -36.73 21.87
CA PRO A 501 54.27 -37.87 21.36
C PRO A 501 55.55 -38.12 22.15
N ALA A 502 55.89 -39.38 22.37
CA ALA A 502 57.17 -39.76 22.97
C ALA A 502 58.37 -39.21 22.17
N ALA A 503 58.25 -39.13 20.84
CA ALA A 503 59.27 -38.51 19.98
C ALA A 503 59.45 -37.00 20.27
N ALA A 504 58.37 -36.29 20.59
CA ALA A 504 58.44 -34.88 20.97
C ALA A 504 59.07 -34.69 22.36
N THR A 505 58.85 -35.62 23.29
CA THR A 505 59.58 -35.65 24.57
C THR A 505 61.08 -35.84 24.37
N VAL A 506 61.48 -36.73 23.46
CA VAL A 506 62.90 -36.95 23.11
C VAL A 506 63.50 -35.69 22.48
N GLU A 507 62.82 -35.08 21.51
CA GLU A 507 63.28 -33.84 20.88
C GLU A 507 63.48 -32.73 21.90
N LEU A 508 62.54 -32.58 22.83
CA LEU A 508 62.65 -31.61 23.90
C LEU A 508 63.89 -31.87 24.78
N MET A 509 64.12 -33.11 25.19
CA MET A 509 65.29 -33.49 25.99
C MET A 509 66.61 -33.28 25.24
N LEU A 510 66.65 -33.55 23.93
CA LEU A 510 67.80 -33.26 23.08
C LEU A 510 68.07 -31.76 23.01
N ALA A 511 67.03 -30.96 22.81
CA ALA A 511 67.13 -29.49 22.79
C ALA A 511 67.59 -28.92 24.15
N ALA A 512 67.14 -29.51 25.27
CA ALA A 512 67.51 -29.07 26.61
C ALA A 512 68.96 -29.42 27.00
N SER A 513 69.48 -30.55 26.51
CA SER A 513 70.82 -31.04 26.88
C SER A 513 71.90 -30.77 25.85
N ASN A 514 71.53 -30.39 24.62
CA ASN A 514 72.43 -30.24 23.48
C ASN A 514 73.32 -31.48 23.24
N GLY A 515 72.79 -32.68 23.55
CA GLY A 515 73.57 -33.91 23.71
C GLY A 515 72.80 -35.19 23.43
N VAL A 516 73.26 -36.32 24.01
CA VAL A 516 72.69 -37.66 23.79
C VAL A 516 71.79 -38.06 24.95
N VAL A 517 70.53 -38.38 24.67
CA VAL A 517 69.60 -38.95 25.66
C VAL A 517 69.88 -40.44 25.87
N LYS A 518 70.06 -40.85 27.13
CA LYS A 518 70.21 -42.26 27.54
C LYS A 518 69.22 -42.58 28.65
N ASN A 519 68.79 -43.83 28.75
CA ASN A 519 67.92 -44.34 29.83
C ASN A 519 66.59 -43.57 29.97
N LEU A 520 65.91 -43.30 28.86
CA LEU A 520 64.60 -42.64 28.86
C LEU A 520 63.56 -43.51 29.55
N LEU A 521 62.83 -42.92 30.51
CA LEU A 521 61.67 -43.51 31.15
C LEU A 521 60.49 -42.53 31.06
N ILE A 522 59.40 -42.95 30.42
CA ILE A 522 58.12 -42.22 30.41
C ILE A 522 57.17 -42.95 31.34
N THR A 523 56.84 -42.34 32.47
CA THR A 523 56.03 -42.97 33.53
C THR A 523 54.53 -42.84 33.30
N ARG A 524 54.09 -41.79 32.60
CA ARG A 524 52.69 -41.52 32.24
C ARG A 524 52.59 -40.79 30.89
N PRO A 525 51.57 -41.07 30.06
CA PRO A 525 51.30 -40.26 28.87
C PRO A 525 50.75 -38.88 29.27
N LEU A 526 51.12 -37.84 28.51
CA LEU A 526 50.54 -36.51 28.65
C LEU A 526 49.38 -36.35 27.66
N VAL A 527 48.14 -36.44 28.13
CA VAL A 527 46.92 -36.29 27.33
C VAL A 527 46.47 -34.84 27.33
N LEU A 528 46.40 -34.17 26.17
CA LEU A 528 46.11 -32.73 26.08
C LEU A 528 44.61 -32.46 25.92
N GLU A 529 43.83 -32.66 26.98
CA GLU A 529 42.38 -32.30 27.00
C GLU A 529 42.15 -30.81 27.21
N GLN A 530 43.05 -30.19 27.96
CA GLN A 530 43.14 -28.75 28.20
C GLN A 530 44.59 -28.33 27.96
N PRO A 531 44.87 -27.02 27.76
CA PRO A 531 46.25 -26.63 27.57
C PRO A 531 47.07 -26.88 28.85
N ALA A 532 48.30 -27.34 28.66
CA ALA A 532 49.21 -27.76 29.71
C ALA A 532 50.44 -26.86 29.73
N ILE A 533 50.93 -26.53 30.92
CA ILE A 533 52.26 -25.94 31.12
C ILE A 533 53.23 -27.11 31.27
N LEU A 534 54.15 -27.23 30.31
CA LEU A 534 55.24 -28.19 30.33
C LEU A 534 56.49 -27.50 30.86
N GLN A 535 57.00 -27.97 31.99
CA GLN A 535 58.24 -27.50 32.59
C GLN A 535 59.32 -28.57 32.47
N THR A 536 60.47 -28.20 31.93
CA THR A 536 61.63 -29.09 31.79
C THR A 536 62.77 -28.59 32.66
N VAL A 537 63.30 -29.47 33.50
CA VAL A 537 64.37 -29.18 34.45
C VAL A 537 65.58 -30.02 34.08
N VAL A 538 66.73 -29.36 33.89
CA VAL A 538 68.03 -30.00 33.68
C VAL A 538 68.87 -29.76 34.93
N ALA A 539 69.16 -30.84 35.66
CA ALA A 539 69.99 -30.82 36.86
C ALA A 539 71.49 -30.83 36.51
N ASP A 540 72.33 -30.47 37.48
CA ASP A 540 73.79 -30.35 37.31
C ASP A 540 74.47 -31.68 36.97
N ASP A 541 73.88 -32.80 37.38
CA ASP A 541 74.36 -34.16 37.06
C ASP A 541 73.95 -34.63 35.65
N GLY A 542 73.26 -33.77 34.89
CA GLY A 542 72.76 -34.05 33.55
C GLY A 542 71.42 -34.78 33.52
N LYS A 543 70.76 -35.00 34.67
CA LYS A 543 69.41 -35.57 34.73
C LYS A 543 68.38 -34.56 34.22
N ILE A 544 67.48 -35.02 33.34
CA ILE A 544 66.39 -34.20 32.78
C ILE A 544 65.06 -34.73 33.28
N GLU A 545 64.25 -33.85 33.87
CA GLU A 545 62.90 -34.16 34.33
C GLU A 545 61.88 -33.25 33.63
N LEU A 546 60.77 -33.84 33.17
CA LEU A 546 59.66 -33.10 32.60
C LEU A 546 58.45 -33.20 33.52
N PHE A 547 57.92 -32.03 33.87
CA PHE A 547 56.69 -31.86 34.63
C PHE A 547 55.64 -31.24 33.72
N ALA A 548 54.42 -31.75 33.78
CA ALA A 548 53.29 -31.15 33.08
C ALA A 548 52.22 -30.83 34.11
N GLN A 549 51.72 -29.60 34.07
CA GLN A 549 50.60 -29.14 34.89
C GLN A 549 49.45 -28.74 33.98
N GLN A 550 48.29 -29.38 34.18
CA GLN A 550 47.04 -29.02 33.51
C GLN A 550 46.16 -28.15 34.40
N GLU A 551 45.31 -27.34 33.78
CA GLU A 551 44.40 -26.45 34.51
C GLU A 551 43.47 -27.28 35.43
N GLY A 552 43.57 -27.04 36.75
CA GLY A 552 42.81 -27.77 37.78
C GLY A 552 43.59 -28.82 38.56
N GLU A 553 44.83 -29.17 38.18
CA GLU A 553 45.71 -30.02 38.98
C GLU A 553 46.51 -29.17 39.99
N THR A 554 46.31 -29.42 41.30
CA THR A 554 47.19 -28.89 42.35
C THR A 554 48.49 -29.70 42.39
N ALA A 555 49.63 -28.99 42.43
CA ALA A 555 50.98 -29.54 42.48
C ALA A 555 51.23 -30.53 43.61
#